data_AF-A0A7Y2C874-F1
#
_entry.id   AF-A0A7Y2C874-F1
#
_cell.length_a   1.000
_cell.length_b   1.000
_cell.length_c   1.000
_cell.angle_alpha   90.00
_cell.angle_beta   90.00
_cell.angle_gamma   90.00
#
_symmetry.space_group_name_H-M   'P 1'
#
loop_
_entity.id
_entity.type
_entity.pdbx_description
1 polymer ?
#
loop_
_entity_poly.entity_id
_entity_poly.type
_entity_poly.pdbx_seq_one_letter_code
_entity_poly.pdbx_strand_id
1 'polypeptide(L)' 'MSKFSQLKDYVDGLESDFDKFYGKDNKAAGTRVRKAMQELKKMAQDIR' A
#
# COMPACT_ATOMS: atom_id res chain seq x y z
N MET A 1 3.05 15.26 13.61
CA MET A 1 2.22 14.08 13.28
C MET A 1 2.02 13.87 11.78
N SER A 2 2.71 14.60 10.88
CA SER A 2 2.29 14.66 9.47
C SER A 2 2.72 13.48 8.60
N LYS A 3 3.99 13.05 8.60
CA LYS A 3 4.45 12.01 7.65
C LYS A 3 4.25 10.57 8.12
N PHE A 4 4.38 10.29 9.42
CA PHE A 4 4.11 8.96 9.98
C PHE A 4 2.62 8.58 9.87
N SER A 5 1.71 9.49 10.19
CA SER A 5 0.27 9.25 10.03
C SER A 5 -0.07 8.97 8.57
N GLN A 6 0.47 9.76 7.63
CA GLN A 6 0.29 9.53 6.20
C GLN A 6 0.76 8.13 5.75
N LEU A 7 1.92 7.66 6.21
CA LEU A 7 2.38 6.30 5.90
C LEU A 7 1.41 5.25 6.44
N LYS A 8 0.95 5.42 7.68
CA LYS A 8 0.03 4.48 8.32
C LYS A 8 -1.31 4.43 7.58
N ASP A 9 -1.94 5.59 7.38
CA ASP A 9 -3.23 5.70 6.69
C ASP A 9 -3.15 5.15 5.26
N TYR A 10 -2.00 5.35 4.59
CA TYR A 10 -1.78 4.80 3.26
C TYR A 10 -1.73 3.27 3.26
N VAL A 11 -1.03 2.65 4.22
CA VAL A 11 -0.94 1.19 4.33
C VAL A 11 -2.27 0.59 4.75
N ASP A 12 -2.96 1.21 5.72
CA ASP A 12 -4.28 0.77 6.19
C ASP A 12 -5.30 0.77 5.01
N GLY A 13 -5.20 1.75 4.10
CA GLY A 13 -6.02 1.80 2.89
C GLY A 13 -5.80 0.65 1.88
N LEU A 14 -4.72 -0.13 2.00
CA LEU A 14 -4.41 -1.25 1.10
C LEU A 14 -4.98 -2.58 1.59
N GLU A 15 -5.51 -2.66 2.82
CA GLU A 15 -5.97 -3.89 3.47
C GLU A 15 -6.92 -4.71 2.57
N SER A 16 -7.95 -4.06 2.00
CA SER A 16 -8.92 -4.75 1.13
C SER A 16 -8.29 -5.34 -0.14
N ASP A 17 -7.28 -4.70 -0.70
CA ASP A 17 -6.59 -5.20 -1.89
C ASP A 17 -5.60 -6.33 -1.53
N PHE A 18 -4.99 -6.28 -0.35
CA PHE A 18 -4.23 -7.40 0.19
C PHE A 18 -5.10 -8.64 0.42
N ASP A 19 -6.26 -8.48 1.05
CA ASP A 19 -7.21 -9.57 1.28
C ASP A 19 -7.68 -10.20 -0.03
N LYS A 20 -8.02 -9.38 -1.03
CA LYS A 20 -8.44 -9.87 -2.35
C LYS A 20 -7.29 -10.57 -3.07
N PHE A 21 -6.07 -10.06 -2.95
CA PHE A 21 -4.93 -10.65 -3.64
C PHE A 21 -4.52 -11.99 -3.01
N TYR A 22 -4.28 -12.03 -1.70
CA TYR A 22 -3.82 -13.25 -1.01
C TYR A 22 -4.94 -14.26 -0.74
N GLY A 23 -6.15 -13.81 -0.45
CA GLY A 23 -7.27 -14.69 -0.10
C GLY A 23 -8.09 -15.18 -1.30
N LYS A 24 -8.04 -14.49 -2.45
CA LYS A 24 -8.90 -14.78 -3.61
C LYS A 24 -8.15 -14.85 -4.95
N ASP A 25 -6.82 -14.84 -4.94
CA ASP A 25 -5.95 -14.81 -6.13
C ASP A 25 -6.34 -13.72 -7.17
N ASN A 26 -6.84 -12.58 -6.68
CA ASN A 26 -7.29 -11.51 -7.56
C ASN A 26 -6.09 -10.75 -8.15
N LYS A 27 -5.74 -11.08 -9.40
CA LYS A 27 -4.62 -10.48 -10.13
C LYS A 27 -4.69 -8.96 -10.30
N ALA A 28 -5.90 -8.40 -10.39
CA ALA A 28 -6.08 -6.94 -10.47
C ALA A 28 -5.78 -6.28 -9.13
N ALA A 29 -6.18 -6.90 -8.01
CA ALA A 29 -5.81 -6.46 -6.67
C ALA A 29 -4.29 -6.55 -6.46
N GLY A 30 -3.65 -7.64 -6.90
CA GLY A 30 -2.19 -7.78 -6.86
C GLY A 30 -1.47 -6.68 -7.66
N THR A 31 -2.01 -6.27 -8.82
CA THR A 31 -1.48 -5.14 -9.59
C THR A 31 -1.58 -3.81 -8.83
N ARG A 32 -2.69 -3.58 -8.11
CA ARG A 32 -2.88 -2.39 -7.27
C ARG A 32 -1.94 -2.39 -6.07
N VAL A 33 -1.83 -3.50 -5.34
CA VAL A 33 -0.87 -3.69 -4.25
C VAL A 33 0.55 -3.38 -4.73
N ARG A 34 0.97 -3.95 -5.86
CA ARG A 34 2.33 -3.70 -6.39
C ARG A 34 2.59 -2.22 -6.65
N LYS A 35 1.66 -1.52 -7.32
CA LYS A 35 1.79 -0.08 -7.58
C LYS A 35 1.82 0.72 -6.28
N ALA A 36 0.93 0.40 -5.34
CA ALA A 36 0.89 1.08 -4.06
C ALA A 36 2.19 0.90 -3.26
N MET A 37 2.79 -0.30 -3.28
CA MET A 37 4.08 -0.54 -2.64
C MET A 37 5.24 0.21 -3.31
N GLN A 38 5.16 0.51 -4.61
CA GLN A 38 6.15 1.37 -5.28
C GLN A 38 6.03 2.83 -4.79
N GLU A 39 4.82 3.34 -4.62
CA GLU A 39 4.59 4.67 -4.06
C GLU A 39 4.97 4.72 -2.57
N LEU A 40 4.71 3.67 -1.79
CA LEU A 40 5.15 3.57 -0.40
C LEU A 40 6.67 3.67 -0.27
N LYS A 41 7.41 2.99 -1.16
CA LYS A 41 8.87 3.10 -1.23
C LYS A 41 9.30 4.55 -1.49
N LYS A 42 8.63 5.25 -2.39
CA LYS A 42 8.92 6.67 -2.69
C LYS A 42 8.63 7.55 -1.48
N MET A 43 7.47 7.40 -0.85
CA MET A 43 7.13 8.13 0.38
C MET A 43 8.16 7.92 1.48
N ALA A 44 8.62 6.68 1.68
CA ALA A 44 9.68 6.39 2.65
C ALA A 44 11.01 7.07 2.30
N GLN A 45 11.34 7.18 1.01
CA GLN A 45 12.53 7.91 0.55
C GLN A 45 12.41 9.42 0.77
N ASP A 46 11.22 10.00 0.61
CA ASP A 46 10.98 11.44 0.83
C ASP A 46 10.90 11.82 2.32
N ILE A 47 10.77 10.83 3.20
CA ILE A 47 10.69 11.00 4.66
C ILE A 47 12.07 10.98 5.32
N ARG A 48 12.99 10.14 4.85
CA ARG A 48 14.32 9.95 5.43
C ARG A 48 15.32 11.02 5.00
#